data_AF-A0A1I4FG30-F1
#
_entry.id   AF-A0A1I4FG30-F1
#
_cell.length_a   1.000
_cell.length_b   1.000
_cell.length_c   1.000
_cell.angle_alpha   90.00
_cell.angle_beta   90.00
_cell.angle_gamma   90.00
#
_symmetry.space_group_name_H-M   'P 1'
#
loop_
_entity.id
_entity.type
_entity.pdbx_description
1 polymer ?
#
loop_
_entity_poly.entity_id
_entity_poly.type
_entity_poly.pdbx_seq_one_letter_code
_entity_poly.pdbx_strand_id
1 'polypeptide(L)'
;MDAAEHDVLAYAESPREHRAKIYSTNRIRRLSGEIKRTTDVVGICPNEGAITRLIGADLLELSDDWANQRARFVTLATIGSMSDHTTVSPPAVTA
;
A
#
# COMPACT_ATOMS: atom_id res chain seq x y z
N MET A 1 6.27 27.69 -3.30
CA MET A 1 6.23 26.38 -3.99
C MET A 1 7.51 25.61 -3.71
N ASP A 2 8.64 26.31 -3.61
CA ASP A 2 9.98 25.76 -3.38
C ASP A 2 10.11 24.86 -2.14
N ALA A 3 9.33 25.12 -1.07
CA ALA A 3 9.38 24.32 0.15
C ALA A 3 8.91 22.85 -0.02
N ALA A 4 8.11 22.53 -1.04
CA ALA A 4 7.60 21.17 -1.29
C ALA A 4 8.35 20.42 -2.40
N GLU A 5 9.31 21.09 -3.05
CA GLU A 5 10.06 20.54 -4.19
C GLU A 5 10.77 19.24 -3.81
N HIS A 6 11.46 19.25 -2.67
CA HIS A 6 12.18 18.09 -2.15
C HIS A 6 11.24 16.89 -1.91
N ASP A 7 10.08 17.12 -1.31
CA ASP A 7 9.11 16.07 -1.00
C ASP A 7 8.49 15.47 -2.27
N VAL A 8 8.20 16.30 -3.27
CA VAL A 8 7.63 15.84 -4.55
C VAL A 8 8.66 15.10 -5.40
N LEU A 9 9.94 15.47 -5.32
CA LEU A 9 11.01 14.87 -6.11
C LEU A 9 11.72 13.68 -5.45
N ALA A 10 11.46 13.39 -4.17
CA ALA A 10 12.10 12.28 -3.44
C ALA A 10 12.01 10.93 -4.19
N TYR A 11 10.90 10.65 -4.90
CA TYR A 11 10.78 9.41 -5.68
C TYR A 11 11.79 9.28 -6.82
N ALA A 12 12.40 10.38 -7.28
CA ALA A 12 13.36 10.39 -8.38
C ALA A 12 14.68 9.70 -8.00
N GLU A 13 14.98 9.57 -6.71
CA GLU A 13 16.13 8.80 -6.21
C GLU A 13 15.96 7.29 -6.41
N SER A 14 14.72 6.81 -6.56
CA SER A 14 14.44 5.40 -6.83
C SER A 14 14.82 5.00 -8.28
N PRO A 15 15.17 3.71 -8.51
CA PRO A 15 15.39 3.18 -9.85
C PRO A 15 14.24 3.49 -10.80
N ARG A 16 14.57 3.85 -12.06
CA ARG A 16 13.59 4.29 -13.07
C ARG A 16 12.44 3.30 -13.26
N GLU A 17 12.72 2.00 -13.15
CA GLU A 17 11.74 0.91 -13.24
C GLU A 17 10.68 0.91 -12.12
N HIS A 18 10.92 1.57 -10.99
CA HIS A 18 9.97 1.63 -9.87
C HIS A 18 9.23 2.94 -9.75
N ARG A 19 9.74 4.03 -10.36
CA ARG A 19 9.13 5.37 -10.24
C ARG A 19 7.64 5.36 -10.57
N ALA A 20 7.26 4.70 -11.67
CA ALA A 20 5.86 4.57 -12.08
C ALA A 20 4.96 3.87 -11.05
N LYS A 21 5.52 2.96 -10.25
CA LYS A 21 4.81 2.31 -9.14
C LYS A 21 4.70 3.22 -7.92
N ILE A 22 5.68 4.10 -7.69
CA ILE A 22 5.77 4.98 -6.51
C ILE A 22 4.84 6.19 -6.65
N TYR A 23 4.89 6.92 -7.77
CA TYR A 23 4.07 8.14 -7.93
C TYR A 23 2.61 7.84 -8.31
N SER A 24 2.27 6.59 -8.66
CA SER A 24 0.92 6.24 -9.08
C SER A 24 -0.06 6.26 -7.91
N THR A 25 -1.12 7.05 -8.02
CA THR A 25 -2.21 7.09 -7.04
C THR A 25 -3.34 6.11 -7.35
N ASN A 26 -3.23 5.32 -8.43
CA ASN A 26 -4.31 4.45 -8.89
C ASN A 26 -4.75 3.45 -7.83
N ARG A 27 -3.80 2.92 -7.04
CA ARG A 27 -4.13 1.91 -6.03
C ARG A 27 -4.76 2.48 -4.78
N ILE A 28 -4.25 3.60 -4.28
CA ILE A 28 -4.89 4.26 -3.13
C ILE A 28 -6.30 4.74 -3.52
N ARG A 29 -6.49 5.25 -4.75
CA ARG A 29 -7.82 5.60 -5.28
C ARG A 29 -8.74 4.40 -5.40
N ARG A 30 -8.23 3.24 -5.84
CA ARG A 30 -9.02 2.00 -5.92
C ARG A 30 -9.44 1.52 -4.53
N LEU A 31 -8.52 1.50 -3.57
CA LEU A 31 -8.81 1.15 -2.17
C LEU A 31 -9.85 2.10 -1.56
N SER A 32 -9.68 3.41 -1.71
CA SER A 32 -10.67 4.38 -1.23
C SER A 32 -12.04 4.20 -1.88
N GLY A 33 -12.08 3.79 -3.16
CA GLY A 33 -13.31 3.45 -3.85
C GLY A 33 -13.99 2.19 -3.30
N GLU A 34 -13.20 1.18 -2.94
CA GLU A 34 -13.71 -0.05 -2.33
C GLU A 34 -14.25 0.21 -0.93
N ILE A 35 -13.46 0.85 -0.06
CA ILE A 35 -13.90 1.25 1.29
C ILE A 35 -15.21 2.02 1.20
N LYS A 36 -15.33 2.99 0.27
CA LYS A 36 -16.57 3.74 0.07
C LYS A 36 -17.75 2.82 -0.28
N ARG A 37 -17.60 1.93 -1.25
CA ARG A 37 -18.66 1.00 -1.67
C ARG A 37 -19.08 0.06 -0.54
N THR A 38 -18.10 -0.52 0.17
CA THR A 38 -18.35 -1.41 1.30
C THR A 38 -19.09 -0.67 2.42
N THR A 39 -18.69 0.56 2.73
CA THR A 39 -19.40 1.38 3.73
C THR A 39 -20.79 1.82 3.26
N ASP A 40 -20.98 2.08 1.96
CA ASP A 40 -22.27 2.47 1.39
C ASP A 40 -23.31 1.34 1.53
N VAL A 41 -22.88 0.07 1.47
CA VAL A 41 -23.75 -1.10 1.67
C VAL A 41 -24.23 -1.23 3.12
N VAL A 42 -23.34 -0.97 4.08
CA VAL A 42 -23.66 -1.08 5.52
C VAL A 42 -24.45 0.15 6.01
N GLY A 43 -24.19 1.33 5.43
CA GLY A 43 -24.80 2.58 5.84
C GLY A 43 -24.23 3.10 7.17
N ILE A 44 -24.91 2.82 8.29
CA ILE A 44 -24.53 3.32 9.62
C ILE A 44 -23.88 2.20 10.43
N CYS A 45 -22.65 2.43 10.90
CA CYS A 45 -21.97 1.51 11.81
C CYS A 45 -22.41 1.73 13.27
N PRO A 46 -22.60 0.67 14.07
CA PRO A 46 -23.09 0.78 15.45
C PRO A 46 -22.05 1.32 16.45
N ASN A 47 -20.76 1.28 16.11
CA ASN A 47 -19.65 1.84 16.90
C ASN A 47 -18.35 1.87 16.06
N GLU A 48 -17.31 2.52 16.58
CA GLU A 48 -15.98 2.60 15.96
C GLU A 48 -15.36 1.22 15.70
N GLY A 49 -15.53 0.28 16.63
CA GLY A 49 -15.02 -1.08 16.43
C GLY A 49 -15.64 -1.80 15.24
N ALA A 50 -16.90 -1.51 14.90
CA ALA A 50 -17.55 -2.12 13.74
C ALA A 50 -16.95 -1.60 12.42
N ILE A 51 -16.71 -0.29 12.30
CA ILE A 51 -16.07 0.30 11.11
C ILE A 51 -14.61 -0.12 10.98
N THR A 52 -13.86 -0.20 12.08
CA THR A 52 -12.47 -0.71 12.04
C THR A 52 -12.41 -2.16 11.55
N ARG A 53 -13.35 -3.02 11.94
CA ARG A 53 -13.41 -4.40 11.46
C ARG A 53 -13.80 -4.48 9.98
N LEU A 54 -14.73 -3.65 9.54
CA LEU A 54 -15.17 -3.60 8.14
C LEU A 54 -14.01 -3.16 7.23
N ILE A 55 -13.40 -2.02 7.51
CA ILE A 55 -12.24 -1.51 6.75
C ILE A 55 -11.05 -2.47 6.89
N GLY A 56 -10.88 -3.07 8.07
CA GLY A 56 -9.86 -4.09 8.31
C GLY A 56 -10.00 -5.31 7.40
N ALA A 57 -11.23 -5.74 7.11
CA ALA A 57 -11.48 -6.83 6.17
C ALA A 57 -11.04 -6.46 4.73
N ASP A 58 -11.39 -5.26 4.25
CA ASP A 58 -10.95 -4.76 2.93
C ASP A 58 -9.41 -4.69 2.84
N LEU A 59 -8.75 -4.27 3.93
CA LEU A 59 -7.29 -4.18 4.01
C LEU A 59 -6.61 -5.55 4.04
N LEU A 60 -7.22 -6.55 4.68
CA LEU A 60 -6.71 -7.93 4.67
C LEU A 60 -6.79 -8.54 3.27
N GLU A 61 -7.92 -8.38 2.58
CA GLU A 61 -8.05 -8.84 1.19
C GLU A 61 -7.03 -8.16 0.28
N LEU A 62 -6.81 -6.86 0.47
CA LEU A 62 -5.78 -6.13 -0.26
C LEU A 62 -4.37 -6.67 0.04
N SER A 63 -4.08 -6.97 1.31
CA SER A 63 -2.78 -7.52 1.73
C SER A 63 -2.50 -8.87 1.07
N ASP A 64 -3.51 -9.74 0.97
CA ASP A 64 -3.39 -11.03 0.28
C ASP A 64 -3.15 -10.85 -1.22
N ASP A 65 -3.86 -9.91 -1.87
CA ASP A 65 -3.62 -9.60 -3.27
C ASP A 65 -2.18 -9.08 -3.51
N TRP A 66 -1.66 -8.29 -2.56
CA TRP A 66 -0.30 -7.74 -2.62
C TRP A 66 0.77 -8.83 -2.51
N ALA A 67 0.58 -9.78 -1.59
CA ALA A 67 1.49 -10.91 -1.41
C ALA A 67 1.61 -11.77 -2.68
N ASN A 68 0.51 -11.89 -3.44
CA ASN A 68 0.43 -12.78 -4.60
C ASN A 68 0.90 -12.15 -5.93
N GLN A 69 1.04 -10.83 -6.03
CA GLN A 69 1.27 -10.13 -7.29
C GLN A 69 2.70 -9.57 -7.49
N ARG A 70 3.73 -10.42 -7.50
CA ARG A 70 5.16 -9.98 -7.61
C ARG A 70 5.49 -9.00 -8.74
N ALA A 71 4.82 -9.07 -9.90
CA ALA A 71 5.10 -8.17 -11.02
C ALA A 71 4.60 -6.73 -10.81
N ARG A 72 3.57 -6.53 -9.98
CA ARG A 72 2.85 -5.25 -9.84
C ARG A 72 3.37 -4.38 -8.70
N PHE A 73 4.14 -4.94 -7.78
CA PHE A 73 4.66 -4.26 -6.59
C PHE A 73 6.18 -4.09 -6.67
N VAL A 74 6.74 -3.25 -5.80
CA VAL A 74 8.18 -3.27 -5.52
C VAL A 74 8.40 -4.40 -4.54
N THR A 75 9.27 -5.35 -4.86
CA THR A 75 9.46 -6.54 -4.02
C THR A 75 10.36 -6.21 -2.83
N LEU A 76 10.24 -6.98 -1.75
CA LEU A 76 11.12 -6.79 -0.59
C LEU A 76 12.60 -7.03 -0.94
N ALA A 77 12.89 -7.95 -1.87
CA ALA A 77 14.24 -8.16 -2.38
C ALA A 77 14.78 -6.91 -3.10
N THR A 78 13.94 -6.27 -3.91
CA THR A 78 14.25 -4.99 -4.56
C THR A 78 14.50 -3.89 -3.53
N ILE A 79 13.63 -3.73 -2.53
CA ILE A 79 13.78 -2.71 -1.48
C ILE A 79 15.05 -2.97 -0.67
N GLY A 80 15.33 -4.24 -0.33
CA GLY A 80 16.55 -4.64 0.37
C GLY A 80 17.82 -4.31 -0.39
N SER A 81 17.81 -4.38 -1.73
CA SER A 81 18.97 -3.97 -2.54
C SER A 81 19.20 -2.46 -2.62
N MET A 82 18.19 -1.64 -2.25
CA MET A 82 18.27 -0.18 -2.26
C MET A 82 18.59 0.43 -0.89
N SER A 83 18.60 -0.38 0.18
CA SER A 83 18.72 0.10 1.57
C SER A 83 20.10 -0.24 2.13
N ASP A 84 20.82 0.75 2.67
CA ASP A 84 22.10 0.56 3.38
C ASP A 84 21.95 -0.08 4.78
N HIS A 85 20.71 -0.41 5.19
CA HIS A 85 20.39 -0.98 6.49
C HIS A 85 20.08 -2.48 6.41
N THR A 86 20.48 -3.23 7.45
CA THR A 86 20.33 -4.69 7.61
C THR A 86 19.00 -5.21 7.03
N THR A 87 19.11 -6.17 6.11
CA THR A 87 17.97 -6.87 5.48
C THR A 87 17.03 -7.41 6.56
N VAL A 88 15.84 -6.81 6.69
CA VAL A 88 14.76 -7.36 7.51
C VAL A 88 14.14 -8.53 6.75
N SER A 89 14.31 -9.73 7.29
CA SER A 89 13.65 -10.92 6.76
C SER A 89 12.16 -10.84 7.07
N PRO A 90 11.26 -11.09 6.12
CA PRO A 90 9.82 -11.08 6.40
C PRO A 90 9.50 -12.20 7.41
N PRO A 91 8.53 -11.99 8.32
CA PRO A 91 8.09 -13.06 9.21
C PRO A 91 7.62 -14.23 8.36
N ALA A 92 8.02 -15.45 8.75
CA ALA A 92 7.58 -16.66 8.08
C ALA A 92 6.04 -16.72 8.16
N VAL A 93 5.38 -16.54 7.02
CA VAL A 93 3.95 -16.79 6.88
C VAL A 93 3.77 -18.30 6.99
N THR A 94 3.38 -18.78 8.17
CA THR A 94 2.88 -20.15 8.33
C THR A 94 1.55 -20.28 7.58
N ALA A 95 1.53 -21.23 6.64
CA ALA A 95 0.35 -21.66 5.91
C ALA A 95 -0.69 -22.34 6.81
#